data_AF-J1J0E2-F1
#
_entry.id   AF-J1J0E2-F1
#
_cell.length_a   1.000
_cell.length_b   1.000
_cell.length_c   1.000
_cell.angle_alpha   90.00
_cell.angle_beta   90.00
_cell.angle_gamma   90.00
#
_symmetry.space_group_name_H-M   'P 1'
#
loop_
_entity.id
_entity.type
_entity.pdbx_description
1 polymer ?
#
loop_
_entity_poly.entity_id
_entity_poly.type
_entity_poly.pdbx_seq_one_letter_code
_entity_poly.pdbx_strand_id
1 'polypeptide(L)'
;MMHDEEHLGQDSNVSDLSHEGLFRKLVSWYKEDVEHVNQWREHAREDFRFYNGDQWNEADLAALKEQRRPVMTFNRIAPLVNAVVGSERNNKRD
;
A
#
# COMPACT_ATOMS: atom_id res chain seq x y z
N MET A 1 -8.76 28.74 18.98
CA MET A 1 -9.62 27.62 18.55
C MET A 1 -8.73 26.38 18.56
N MET A 2 -8.41 25.77 19.71
CA MET A 2 -9.30 24.92 20.54
C MET A 2 -10.10 24.02 19.59
N HIS A 3 -9.48 22.97 19.03
CA HIS A 3 -9.52 21.60 19.55
C HIS A 3 -10.95 21.14 19.81
N ASP A 4 -11.61 20.66 18.75
CA ASP A 4 -12.70 19.69 18.86
C ASP A 4 -12.21 18.41 18.17
N GLU A 5 -11.25 17.75 18.84
CA GLU A 5 -11.12 16.30 18.76
C GLU A 5 -12.37 15.73 19.45
N GLU A 6 -13.49 15.63 18.72
CA GLU A 6 -14.54 14.71 19.13
C GLU A 6 -14.00 13.29 18.94
N HIS A 7 -13.39 12.78 20.00
CA HIS A 7 -13.22 11.35 20.20
C HIS A 7 -14.56 10.67 19.94
N LEU A 8 -14.66 9.96 18.81
CA LEU A 8 -15.71 8.99 18.49
C LEU A 8 -15.58 7.77 19.43
N GLY A 9 -15.76 8.03 20.72
CA GLY A 9 -15.95 7.02 21.73
C GLY A 9 -17.44 6.77 21.89
N GLN A 10 -18.03 5.95 21.01
CA GLN A 10 -19.19 5.18 21.42
C GLN A 10 -19.34 3.90 20.61
N ASP A 11 -18.89 2.80 21.22
CA ASP A 11 -19.28 1.42 20.93
C ASP A 11 -20.79 1.26 21.11
N SER A 12 -21.55 1.82 20.17
CA SER A 12 -22.95 1.51 19.96
C SER A 12 -23.01 0.14 19.29
N ASN A 13 -23.62 -0.82 19.98
CA ASN A 13 -23.81 -2.18 19.49
C ASN A 13 -24.49 -2.11 18.12
N VAL A 14 -23.83 -2.63 17.09
CA VAL A 14 -24.24 -2.47 15.68
C VAL A 14 -25.65 -3.06 15.44
N SER A 15 -26.09 -3.95 16.35
CA SER A 15 -27.41 -4.58 16.40
C SER A 15 -28.57 -3.63 16.68
N ASP A 16 -28.31 -2.46 17.27
CA ASP A 16 -29.36 -1.57 17.79
C ASP A 16 -29.66 -0.39 16.83
N LEU A 17 -28.98 -0.35 15.68
CA LEU A 17 -29.13 0.68 14.67
C LEU A 17 -30.32 0.38 13.74
N SER A 18 -31.06 1.41 13.33
CA SER A 18 -32.05 1.28 12.26
C SER A 18 -31.36 0.84 10.95
N HIS A 19 -32.09 0.19 10.03
CA HIS A 19 -31.53 -0.24 8.73
C HIS A 19 -30.81 0.90 8.00
N GLU A 20 -31.34 2.12 8.11
CA GLU A 20 -30.75 3.32 7.52
C GLU A 20 -29.47 3.77 8.25
N GLY A 21 -29.43 3.67 9.58
CA GLY A 21 -28.25 3.97 10.40
C GLY A 21 -27.12 2.95 10.17
N LEU A 22 -27.46 1.67 10.07
CA LEU A 22 -26.51 0.60 9.74
C LEU A 22 -25.92 0.80 8.33
N PHE A 23 -26.76 1.11 7.35
CA PHE A 23 -26.30 1.39 5.99
C PHE A 23 -25.32 2.57 5.94
N ARG A 24 -25.63 3.67 6.64
CA ARG A 24 -24.71 4.82 6.73
C ARG A 24 -23.37 4.46 7.38
N LYS A 25 -23.38 3.64 8.45
CA LYS A 25 -22.17 3.20 9.14
C LYS A 25 -21.28 2.31 8.25
N LEU A 26 -21.87 1.34 7.55
CA LEU A 26 -21.15 0.48 6.61
C LEU A 26 -20.54 1.29 5.44
N VAL A 27 -21.28 2.28 4.91
CA VAL A 27 -20.78 3.16 3.86
C VAL A 27 -19.62 4.04 4.38
N SER A 28 -19.67 4.50 5.63
CA SER A 28 -18.56 5.26 6.24
C SER A 28 -17.30 4.41 6.30
N TRP A 29 -17.40 3.20 6.87
CA TRP A 29 -16.26 2.28 6.97
C TRP A 29 -15.69 1.92 5.61
N TYR A 30 -16.55 1.69 4.61
CA TYR A 30 -16.08 1.42 3.26
C TYR A 30 -15.31 2.61 2.66
N LYS A 31 -15.79 3.84 2.87
CA LYS A 31 -15.11 5.04 2.37
C LYS A 31 -13.75 5.23 3.03
N GLU A 32 -13.69 5.08 4.35
CA GLU A 32 -12.45 5.16 5.13
C GLU A 32 -11.45 4.09 4.68
N ASP A 33 -11.87 2.84 4.53
CA ASP A 33 -11.02 1.75 4.08
C ASP A 33 -10.51 1.97 2.64
N VAL A 34 -11.39 2.40 1.73
CA VAL A 34 -11.01 2.65 0.34
C VAL A 34 -9.94 3.74 0.21
N GLU A 35 -10.01 4.80 1.01
CA GLU A 35 -8.99 5.85 0.99
C GLU A 35 -7.61 5.31 1.38
N HIS A 36 -7.53 4.52 2.45
CA HIS A 36 -6.28 3.89 2.88
C HIS A 36 -5.76 2.85 1.89
N VAL A 37 -6.66 2.01 1.36
CA VAL A 37 -6.32 0.96 0.40
C VAL A 37 -5.82 1.56 -0.91
N ASN A 38 -6.34 2.71 -1.36
CA ASN A 38 -5.91 3.34 -2.60
C ASN A 38 -4.44 3.80 -2.53
N GLN A 39 -4.05 4.47 -1.44
CA GLN A 39 -2.65 4.87 -1.23
C GLN A 39 -1.75 3.64 -1.17
N TRP A 40 -2.14 2.62 -0.40
CA TRP A 40 -1.39 1.37 -0.33
C TRP A 40 -1.26 0.68 -1.71
N ARG A 41 -2.31 0.68 -2.52
CA ARG A 41 -2.29 0.09 -3.88
C ARG A 41 -1.36 0.81 -4.84
N GLU A 42 -1.16 2.11 -4.68
CA GLU A 42 -0.17 2.85 -5.47
C GLU A 42 1.25 2.41 -5.13
N HIS A 43 1.58 2.43 -3.83
CA HIS A 43 2.90 1.98 -3.36
C HIS A 43 3.15 0.50 -3.67
N ALA A 44 2.17 -0.37 -3.41
CA ALA A 44 2.32 -1.79 -3.70
C ALA A 44 2.60 -2.06 -5.18
N ARG A 45 1.94 -1.33 -6.11
CA ARG A 45 2.22 -1.46 -7.55
C ARG A 45 3.66 -1.09 -7.89
N GLU A 46 4.18 -0.03 -7.29
CA GLU A 46 5.58 0.38 -7.46
C GLU A 46 6.55 -0.67 -6.87
N ASP A 47 6.30 -1.13 -5.64
CA ASP A 47 7.12 -2.14 -4.97
C ASP A 47 7.21 -3.44 -5.78
N PHE A 48 6.08 -3.90 -6.34
CA PHE A 48 6.06 -5.07 -7.21
C PHE A 48 6.83 -4.86 -8.52
N ARG A 49 6.80 -3.66 -9.09
CA ARG A 49 7.61 -3.32 -10.27
C ARG A 49 9.10 -3.37 -9.94
N PHE A 50 9.50 -2.79 -8.81
CA PHE A 50 10.89 -2.82 -8.34
C PHE A 50 11.40 -4.24 -8.08
N TYR A 51 10.58 -5.08 -7.45
CA TYR A 51 10.90 -6.49 -7.25
C TYR A 51 11.09 -7.22 -8.60
N ASN A 52 10.25 -6.93 -9.60
CA ASN A 52 10.33 -7.54 -10.92
C ASN A 52 11.43 -6.95 -11.83
N GLY A 53 12.17 -5.93 -11.36
CA GLY A 53 13.27 -5.30 -12.10
C GLY A 53 12.83 -4.15 -13.02
N ASP A 54 11.55 -3.76 -12.99
CA ASP A 54 11.07 -2.54 -13.62
C ASP A 54 11.27 -1.37 -12.66
N GLN A 55 12.50 -0.84 -12.67
CA GLN A 55 13.00 0.14 -11.67
C GLN A 55 13.16 1.54 -12.23
N TRP A 56 12.82 1.76 -13.49
CA TRP A 56 13.04 3.03 -14.17
C TRP A 56 11.74 3.77 -14.36
N ASN A 57 11.79 5.08 -14.18
CA ASN A 57 10.70 5.94 -14.61
C ASN A 57 10.67 6.01 -16.14
N GLU A 58 9.47 6.11 -16.70
CA GLU A 58 9.27 6.17 -18.15
C GLU A 58 9.99 7.37 -18.80
N ALA A 59 10.10 8.49 -18.08
CA ALA A 59 10.83 9.67 -18.52
C ALA A 59 12.34 9.39 -18.68
N ASP A 60 12.94 8.67 -17.73
CA ASP A 60 14.36 8.32 -17.77
C ASP A 60 14.65 7.30 -18.88
N LEU A 61 13.74 6.34 -19.09
CA LEU A 61 13.80 5.41 -20.22
C LEU A 61 13.77 6.16 -21.56
N ALA A 62 12.90 7.17 -21.69
CA ALA A 62 12.81 7.98 -22.90
C ALA A 62 14.11 8.77 -23.15
N ALA A 63 14.67 9.40 -22.12
CA ALA A 63 15.93 10.14 -22.21
C ALA A 63 17.11 9.22 -22.58
N LEU A 64 17.21 8.03 -22.00
CA LEU A 64 18.26 7.06 -22.32
C LEU A 64 18.13 6.54 -23.76
N LYS A 65 16.90 6.33 -24.23
CA LYS A 65 16.61 5.94 -25.62
C LYS A 65 17.02 7.02 -26.61
N GLU A 66 16.75 8.29 -26.31
CA GLU A 66 17.18 9.44 -27.12
C GLU A 66 18.72 9.52 -27.19
N GLN A 67 19.39 9.32 -26.06
CA GLN A 67 20.85 9.29 -25.97
C GLN A 67 21.48 8.03 -26.60
N ARG A 68 20.68 7.10 -27.14
CA ARG A 68 21.11 5.79 -27.67
C ARG A 68 21.92 4.98 -26.65
N ARG A 69 21.60 5.13 -25.37
CA ARG A 69 22.25 4.40 -24.28
C ARG A 69 21.37 3.22 -23.89
N PRO A 70 21.93 1.99 -23.82
CA PRO A 70 21.18 0.85 -23.32
C PRO A 70 20.84 1.06 -21.85
N VAL A 71 19.61 0.72 -21.47
CA VAL A 71 19.14 0.75 -20.08
C VAL A 71 19.65 -0.50 -19.39
N MET A 72 20.56 -0.35 -18.43
CA MET A 72 21.06 -1.45 -17.60
C MET A 72 20.36 -1.44 -16.24
N THR A 73 19.60 -2.48 -15.94
CA THR A 73 18.98 -2.67 -14.62
C THR A 73 19.66 -3.81 -13.87
N PHE A 74 20.21 -3.51 -12.69
CA PHE A 74 20.78 -4.52 -11.80
C PHE A 74 19.86 -4.74 -10.61
N ASN A 75 19.01 -5.77 -10.67
CA ASN A 75 18.03 -6.04 -9.63
C ASN A 75 18.69 -6.66 -8.38
N ARG A 76 19.00 -5.82 -7.38
CA ARG A 76 19.45 -6.26 -6.04
C ARG A 76 18.31 -6.40 -5.04
N ILE A 77 17.14 -5.87 -5.36
CA ILE A 77 15.99 -5.81 -4.44
C ILE A 77 15.41 -7.20 -4.23
N ALA A 78 15.10 -7.93 -5.31
CA ALA A 78 14.49 -9.25 -5.20
C ALA A 78 15.33 -10.25 -4.38
N PRO A 79 16.66 -10.39 -4.59
CA PRO A 79 17.49 -11.26 -3.77
C PRO A 79 17.47 -10.88 -2.28
N LEU A 80 17.51 -9.59 -1.95
CA LEU A 80 17.50 -9.11 -0.57
C LEU A 80 16.16 -9.39 0.12
N VAL A 81 15.04 -9.10 -0.56
CA VAL A 81 13.69 -9.39 -0.05
C VAL A 81 13.54 -10.88 0.23
N ASN A 82 13.96 -11.73 -0.71
CA ASN A 82 13.90 -13.19 -0.55
C ASN A 82 14.77 -13.69 0.61
N ALA A 83 15.95 -13.07 0.83
CA ALA A 83 16.81 -13.42 1.95
C ALA A 83 16.15 -13.11 3.31
N VAL A 84 15.53 -11.93 3.45
CA VAL A 84 14.81 -11.52 4.68
C VAL A 84 13.58 -12.40 4.91
N VAL A 85 12.79 -12.67 3.85
CA VAL A 85 11.65 -13.58 3.96
C VAL A 85 12.09 -14.99 4.38
N GLY A 86 13.22 -15.46 3.85
CA GLY A 86 13.84 -16.71 4.25
C GLY A 86 14.26 -16.74 5.71
N SER A 87 14.93 -15.69 6.19
CA SER A 87 15.37 -15.60 7.59
C SER A 87 14.18 -15.56 8.56
N GLU A 88 13.15 -14.76 8.26
CA GLU A 88 11.94 -14.67 9.09
C GLU A 88 11.20 -16.00 9.15
N ARG A 89 11.08 -16.71 8.02
CA ARG A 89 10.44 -18.04 7.98
C ARG A 89 11.20 -19.08 8.79
N ASN A 90 12.53 -19.01 8.83
CA ASN A 90 13.34 -19.93 9.60
C ASN A 90 13.25 -19.62 11.11
N ASN A 91 13.37 -18.33 11.46
CA ASN A 91 13.35 -17.86 12.85
C ASN A 91 12.00 -18.11 13.55
N LYS A 92 10.89 -18.17 12.80
CA LYS A 92 9.55 -18.47 13.35
C LYS A 92 9.31 -19.95 13.70
N ARG A 93 10.22 -20.84 13.29
CA ARG A 93 10.11 -22.29 13.54
C ARG A 93 10.92 -22.76 14.75
N ASP A 94 11.83 -21.92 15.25
CA ASP A 94 12.57 -22.12 16.50
C ASP A 94 11.84 -21.44 17.67
#